data_AF-A0A2W6R9Q4-F1
#
_entry.id   AF-A0A2W6R9Q4-F1
#
_cell.length_a   1.000
_cell.length_b   1.000
_cell.length_c   1.000
_cell.angle_alpha   90.00
_cell.angle_beta   90.00
_cell.angle_gamma   90.00
#
_symmetry.space_group_name_H-M   'P 1'
#
loop_
_entity.id
_entity.type
_entity.pdbx_description
1 polymer ?
#
loop_
_entity_poly.entity_id
_entity_poly.type
_entity_poly.pdbx_seq_one_letter_code
_entity_poly.pdbx_strand_id
1 'polypeptide(L)'
;MAPEEAPLRCLAVRAVADEAGEIDGLELELFMNAVAGPHQWISTTEWLFISPPAEAAGEITVPVVVPEAIAIKAILADLTNAPQRIVFDHATTPGETRKWRWVAFQTAPNAQGQGRFPWERFNA
;
A
#
# COMPACT_ATOMS: atom_id res chain seq x y z
N MET A 1 3.17 27.10 8.76
CA MET A 1 3.63 25.72 8.96
C MET A 1 3.25 24.94 7.72
N ALA A 2 4.18 24.24 7.08
CA ALA A 2 3.83 23.26 6.06
C ALA A 2 3.01 22.15 6.75
N PRO A 3 1.97 21.60 6.11
CA PRO A 3 1.26 20.46 6.68
C PRO A 3 2.27 19.34 6.95
N GLU A 4 2.33 18.90 8.20
CA GLU A 4 3.21 17.81 8.61
C GLU A 4 2.72 16.55 7.90
N GLU A 5 3.57 16.00 7.03
CA GLU A 5 3.22 14.82 6.25
C GLU A 5 3.06 13.64 7.21
N ALA A 6 1.84 13.09 7.30
CA ALA A 6 1.58 11.98 8.20
C ALA A 6 2.51 10.81 7.86
N PRO A 7 3.11 10.14 8.86
CA PRO A 7 4.00 9.00 8.63
C PRO A 7 3.27 7.91 7.85
N LEU A 8 3.98 7.30 6.89
CA LEU A 8 3.45 6.22 6.06
C LEU A 8 4.13 4.91 6.41
N ARG A 9 3.41 3.82 6.18
CA ARG A 9 3.92 2.45 6.28
C ARG A 9 3.78 1.77 4.93
N CYS A 10 4.80 1.02 4.55
CA CYS A 10 4.81 0.13 3.39
C CYS A 10 4.64 -1.30 3.88
N LEU A 11 3.56 -1.93 3.45
CA LEU A 11 3.19 -3.30 3.78
C LEU A 11 3.56 -4.23 2.62
N ALA A 12 4.01 -5.44 2.93
CA ALA A 12 4.01 -6.52 1.95
C ALA A 12 2.73 -7.33 2.11
N VAL A 13 1.89 -7.33 1.08
CA VAL A 13 0.61 -8.03 1.09
C VAL A 13 0.69 -9.22 0.14
N ARG A 14 0.41 -10.42 0.64
CA ARG A 14 0.25 -11.64 -0.19
C ARG A 14 -0.83 -11.40 -1.22
N ALA A 15 -0.47 -11.54 -2.49
CA ALA A 15 -1.40 -11.48 -3.60
C ALA A 15 -1.85 -12.87 -4.02
N VAL A 16 -3.07 -12.95 -4.52
CA VAL A 16 -3.59 -14.13 -5.22
C VAL A 16 -3.27 -13.97 -6.70
N ALA A 17 -2.88 -15.06 -7.36
CA ALA A 17 -2.72 -15.07 -8.80
C ALA A 17 -4.04 -15.47 -9.48
N ASP A 18 -4.34 -14.87 -10.62
CA ASP A 18 -5.47 -15.22 -11.47
C ASP A 18 -5.18 -16.49 -12.31
N GLU A 19 -6.12 -16.86 -13.19
CA GLU A 19 -5.97 -18.04 -14.07
C GLU A 19 -4.79 -17.92 -15.05
N ALA A 20 -4.31 -16.69 -15.33
CA ALA A 20 -3.13 -16.43 -16.16
C ALA A 20 -1.82 -16.42 -15.35
N GLY A 21 -1.89 -16.53 -14.02
CA GLY A 21 -0.73 -16.46 -13.12
C GLY A 21 -0.31 -15.02 -12.80
N GLU A 22 -1.11 -14.03 -13.18
CA GLU A 22 -0.88 -12.61 -12.89
C GLU A 22 -1.54 -12.22 -11.56
N ILE A 23 -1.12 -11.11 -10.97
CA ILE A 23 -1.73 -10.61 -9.73
C ILE A 23 -3.22 -10.29 -9.98
N ASP A 24 -4.11 -10.93 -9.22
CA ASP A 24 -5.53 -10.58 -9.21
C ASP A 24 -5.73 -9.25 -8.46
N GLY A 25 -5.79 -8.17 -9.25
CA GLY A 25 -5.96 -6.81 -8.72
C GLY A 25 -7.30 -6.58 -8.04
N LEU A 26 -8.36 -7.28 -8.46
CA LEU A 26 -9.69 -7.15 -7.85
C LEU A 26 -9.69 -7.80 -6.46
N GLU A 27 -9.08 -8.96 -6.35
CA GLU A 27 -8.93 -9.68 -5.07
C GLU A 27 -8.12 -8.85 -4.07
N LEU A 28 -7.00 -8.27 -4.51
CA LEU A 28 -6.20 -7.35 -3.69
C LEU A 28 -7.01 -6.12 -3.26
N GLU A 29 -7.77 -5.54 -4.18
CA GLU A 29 -8.62 -4.38 -3.90
C GLU A 29 -9.68 -4.68 -2.85
N LEU A 30 -10.39 -5.80 -2.98
CA LEU A 30 -11.42 -6.23 -2.03
C LEU A 30 -10.84 -6.43 -0.64
N PHE A 31 -9.69 -7.11 -0.54
CA PHE A 31 -9.01 -7.32 0.72
C PHE A 31 -8.58 -6.00 1.37
N MET A 32 -7.85 -5.16 0.63
CA MET A 32 -7.33 -3.90 1.18
C MET A 32 -8.47 -2.94 1.56
N ASN A 33 -9.54 -2.89 0.78
CA ASN A 33 -10.72 -2.10 1.14
C ASN A 33 -11.41 -2.62 2.41
N ALA A 34 -11.37 -3.93 2.68
CA ALA A 34 -11.92 -4.51 3.91
C ALA A 34 -11.07 -4.18 5.15
N VAL A 35 -9.74 -4.26 5.05
CA VAL A 35 -8.84 -4.11 6.22
C VAL A 35 -8.35 -2.67 6.45
N ALA A 36 -8.10 -1.91 5.39
CA ALA A 36 -7.59 -0.53 5.45
C ALA A 36 -8.68 0.52 5.19
N GLY A 37 -9.76 0.13 4.50
CA GLY A 37 -10.82 1.03 4.07
C GLY A 37 -10.58 1.58 2.65
N PRO A 38 -11.67 1.99 1.95
CA PRO A 38 -11.58 2.53 0.61
C PRO A 38 -10.76 3.81 0.58
N HIS A 39 -9.94 3.96 -0.46
CA HIS A 39 -9.08 5.13 -0.68
C HIS A 39 -8.05 5.42 0.44
N GLN A 40 -7.77 4.46 1.32
CA GLN A 40 -6.77 4.59 2.39
C GLN A 40 -5.42 3.93 2.05
N TRP A 41 -5.26 3.48 0.80
CA TRP A 41 -4.09 2.72 0.38
C TRP A 41 -3.78 2.95 -1.10
N ILE A 42 -2.53 2.67 -1.49
CA ILE A 42 -2.07 2.61 -2.87
C ILE A 42 -1.05 1.49 -3.01
N SER A 43 -1.03 0.82 -4.16
CA SER A 43 -0.06 -0.24 -4.46
C SER A 43 0.68 0.02 -5.75
N THR A 44 1.77 -0.73 -5.97
CA THR A 44 2.44 -0.89 -7.26
C THR A 44 2.96 -2.31 -7.36
N THR A 45 3.28 -2.79 -8.55
CA THR A 45 3.91 -4.11 -8.76
C THR A 45 5.42 -4.09 -8.50
N GLU A 46 6.02 -2.90 -8.44
CA GLU A 46 7.47 -2.73 -8.26
C GLU A 46 7.86 -2.38 -6.83
N TRP A 47 8.82 -3.12 -6.27
CA TRP A 47 9.45 -2.77 -5.00
C TRP A 47 10.43 -1.60 -5.19
N LEU A 48 10.02 -0.40 -4.81
CA LEU A 48 10.72 0.84 -5.18
C LEU A 48 12.04 1.09 -4.43
N PHE A 49 12.29 0.41 -3.30
CA PHE A 49 13.47 0.64 -2.43
C PHE A 49 13.82 -0.48 -1.44
N ILE A 50 12.91 -1.40 -1.17
CA ILE A 50 13.10 -2.49 -0.22
C ILE A 50 13.09 -3.75 -1.06
N SER A 51 14.10 -4.60 -0.95
CA SER A 51 13.97 -5.95 -1.50
C SER A 51 12.71 -6.58 -0.91
N PRO A 52 11.94 -7.37 -1.68
CA PRO A 52 10.80 -8.09 -1.12
C PRO A 52 11.23 -8.73 0.21
N PRO A 53 10.43 -8.59 1.28
CA PRO A 53 10.83 -9.06 2.59
C PRO A 53 11.14 -10.55 2.54
N ALA A 54 12.14 -11.00 3.30
CA ALA A 54 12.54 -12.40 3.31
C ALA A 54 11.38 -13.35 3.70
N GLU A 55 10.44 -12.87 4.51
CA GLU A 55 9.20 -13.57 4.89
C GLU A 55 8.27 -13.86 3.70
N ALA A 56 8.42 -13.14 2.60
CA ALA A 56 7.70 -13.38 1.34
C ALA A 56 8.46 -14.32 0.39
N ALA A 57 9.60 -14.91 0.79
CA ALA A 57 10.38 -15.78 -0.09
C ALA A 57 9.59 -17.04 -0.49
N GLY A 58 9.13 -17.06 -1.74
CA GLY A 58 8.29 -18.13 -2.30
C GLY A 58 6.82 -17.75 -2.50
N GLU A 59 6.41 -16.57 -2.04
CA GLU A 59 5.05 -16.05 -2.15
C GLU A 59 5.00 -14.79 -3.02
N ILE A 60 3.94 -14.62 -3.80
CA ILE A 60 3.74 -13.40 -4.58
C ILE A 60 3.25 -12.32 -3.62
N THR A 61 4.04 -11.25 -3.45
CA THR A 61 3.68 -10.12 -2.59
C THR A 61 3.72 -8.81 -3.34
N VAL A 62 2.77 -7.94 -2.99
CA VAL A 62 2.61 -6.60 -3.56
C VAL A 62 2.92 -5.57 -2.47
N PRO A 63 3.76 -4.56 -2.77
CA PRO A 63 3.96 -3.44 -1.87
C PRO A 63 2.72 -2.54 -1.85
N VAL A 64 2.23 -2.25 -0.64
CA VAL A 64 1.07 -1.39 -0.40
C VAL A 64 1.43 -0.31 0.60
N VAL A 65 1.21 0.97 0.25
CA VAL A 65 1.44 2.10 1.16
C VAL A 65 0.14 2.66 1.69
N VAL A 66 0.14 2.91 2.99
CA VAL A 66 -0.97 3.44 3.78
C VAL A 66 -0.46 4.44 4.82
N PRO A 67 -1.32 5.33 5.35
CA PRO A 67 -1.01 6.09 6.56
C PRO A 67 -0.71 5.17 7.75
N GLU A 68 0.18 5.55 8.66
CA GLU A 68 0.58 4.70 9.80
C GLU A 68 -0.61 4.23 10.66
N ALA A 69 -1.55 5.12 10.97
CA ALA A 69 -2.75 4.77 11.72
C ALA A 69 -3.63 3.74 11.00
N ILE A 70 -3.61 3.72 9.67
CA ILE A 70 -4.32 2.75 8.85
C ILE A 70 -3.55 1.43 8.80
N ALA A 71 -2.22 1.47 8.73
CA ALA A 71 -1.38 0.27 8.78
C ALA A 71 -1.67 -0.56 10.03
N ILE A 72 -1.68 0.09 11.20
CA ILE A 72 -1.95 -0.56 12.48
C ILE A 72 -3.34 -1.23 12.45
N LYS A 73 -4.36 -0.52 11.96
CA LYS A 73 -5.72 -1.08 11.83
C LYS A 73 -5.76 -2.28 10.89
N ALA A 74 -5.12 -2.17 9.71
CA ALA A 74 -5.10 -3.22 8.71
C ALA A 74 -4.39 -4.48 9.23
N ILE A 75 -3.25 -4.32 9.89
CA ILE A 75 -2.51 -5.42 10.52
C ILE A 75 -3.37 -6.10 11.57
N LEU A 76 -3.98 -5.34 12.48
CA LEU A 76 -4.83 -5.91 13.53
C LEU A 76 -6.06 -6.63 12.96
N ALA A 77 -6.66 -6.10 11.89
CA ALA A 77 -7.76 -6.76 11.19
C ALA A 77 -7.29 -8.07 10.53
N ASP A 78 -6.12 -8.05 9.88
CA ASP A 78 -5.57 -9.22 9.20
C ASP A 78 -5.11 -10.33 10.15
N LEU A 79 -4.77 -10.02 11.41
CA LEU A 79 -4.49 -11.04 12.43
C LEU A 79 -5.67 -12.00 12.65
N THR A 80 -6.89 -11.59 12.29
CA THR A 80 -8.09 -12.44 12.38
C THR A 80 -8.30 -13.31 11.13
N ASN A 81 -7.56 -13.07 10.04
CA ASN A 81 -7.59 -13.87 8.82
C ASN A 81 -6.69 -15.10 8.92
N ALA A 82 -7.12 -16.20 8.29
CA ALA A 82 -6.34 -17.43 8.15
C ALA A 82 -6.37 -17.89 6.68
N PRO A 83 -5.24 -17.84 5.95
CA PRO A 83 -3.93 -17.32 6.37
C PRO A 83 -3.91 -15.78 6.46
N GLN A 84 -3.01 -15.26 7.30
CA GLN A 84 -2.65 -13.84 7.29
C GLN A 84 -2.04 -13.46 5.95
N ARG A 85 -2.27 -12.23 5.51
CA ARG A 85 -1.84 -11.72 4.20
C ARG A 85 -0.83 -10.60 4.31
N ILE A 86 -0.86 -9.80 5.35
CA ILE A 86 0.14 -8.77 5.61
C ILE A 86 1.31 -9.46 6.29
N VAL A 87 2.38 -9.69 5.54
CA VAL A 87 3.54 -10.48 6.02
C VAL A 87 4.71 -9.61 6.46
N PHE A 88 4.69 -8.32 6.12
CA PHE A 88 5.76 -7.39 6.49
C PHE A 88 5.23 -5.97 6.58
N ASP A 89 5.88 -5.17 7.44
CA ASP A 89 5.50 -3.79 7.72
C ASP A 89 6.74 -2.92 7.96
N HIS A 90 6.90 -1.85 7.18
CA HIS A 90 8.06 -0.96 7.18
C HIS A 90 7.67 0.52 7.22
N ALA A 91 8.31 1.30 8.09
CA ALA A 91 8.18 2.76 8.08
C ALA A 91 8.93 3.36 6.90
N THR A 92 8.22 4.08 6.03
CA THR A 92 8.88 4.72 4.90
C THR A 92 9.77 5.87 5.36
N THR A 93 10.95 5.95 4.76
CA THR A 93 11.83 7.12 4.84
C THR A 93 11.26 8.26 3.97
N PRO A 94 11.70 9.51 4.18
CA PRO A 94 11.27 10.63 3.33
C PRO A 94 11.56 10.42 1.83
N GLY A 95 12.68 9.76 1.51
CA GLY A 95 13.02 9.41 0.12
C GLY A 95 12.06 8.39 -0.49
N GLU A 96 11.64 7.40 0.30
CA GLU A 96 10.64 6.41 -0.09
C GLU A 96 9.27 7.03 -0.31
N THR A 97 8.81 7.85 0.64
CA THR A 97 7.56 8.60 0.54
C THR A 97 7.49 9.42 -0.74
N ARG A 98 8.59 10.05 -1.17
CA ARG A 98 8.63 10.83 -2.42
C ARG A 98 8.39 9.99 -3.67
N LYS A 99 8.90 8.76 -3.78
CA LYS A 99 8.56 7.91 -4.95
C LYS A 99 7.14 7.39 -4.88
N TRP A 100 6.64 7.08 -3.69
CA TRP A 100 5.22 6.74 -3.52
C TRP A 100 4.29 7.88 -3.94
N ARG A 101 4.68 9.14 -3.68
CA ARG A 101 3.98 10.29 -4.27
C ARG A 101 4.05 10.32 -5.80
N TRP A 102 5.16 9.88 -6.40
CA TRP A 102 5.25 9.76 -7.86
C TRP A 102 4.33 8.66 -8.41
N VAL A 103 4.21 7.51 -7.74
CA VAL A 103 3.21 6.48 -8.07
C VAL A 103 1.79 7.03 -7.95
N ALA A 104 1.50 7.77 -6.87
CA ALA A 104 0.21 8.43 -6.69
C ALA A 104 -0.09 9.46 -7.79
N PHE A 105 0.93 10.11 -8.35
CA PHE A 105 0.79 10.98 -9.51
C PHE A 105 0.45 10.21 -10.79
N GLN A 106 1.10 9.06 -11.03
CA GLN A 106 0.84 8.25 -12.22
C GLN A 106 -0.56 7.65 -12.23
N THR A 107 -1.04 7.22 -11.06
CA THR A 107 -2.36 6.59 -10.90
C THR A 107 -3.50 7.60 -11.04
N ALA A 108 -3.32 8.83 -10.55
CA ALA A 108 -4.26 9.91 -10.81
C ALA A 108 -3.61 11.30 -10.68
N PRO A 109 -3.18 11.93 -11.79
CA PRO A 109 -2.56 13.25 -11.73
C PRO A 109 -3.58 14.32 -11.31
N ASN A 110 -3.18 15.30 -10.51
CA ASN A 110 -4.01 16.48 -10.24
C ASN A 110 -3.76 17.59 -11.29
N ALA A 111 -4.70 18.54 -11.39
CA ALA A 111 -4.60 19.67 -12.34
C ALA A 111 -3.37 20.58 -12.12
N GLN A 112 -2.70 20.46 -10.97
CA GLN A 112 -1.53 21.24 -10.57
C GLN A 112 -0.21 20.47 -10.78
N GLY A 113 -0.25 19.26 -11.36
CA GLY A 113 0.93 18.44 -11.62
C GLY A 113 1.57 17.81 -10.38
N GLN A 114 0.85 17.75 -9.25
CA GLN A 114 1.33 17.18 -7.99
C GLN A 114 0.72 15.81 -7.72
N GLY A 115 1.54 14.87 -7.25
CA GLY A 115 1.08 13.58 -6.74
C GLY A 115 0.39 13.76 -5.40
N ARG A 116 -0.91 13.42 -5.35
CA ARG A 116 -1.68 13.30 -4.12
C ARG A 116 -2.09 11.87 -3.90
N PHE A 117 -1.85 11.37 -2.69
CA PHE A 117 -2.32 10.07 -2.27
C PHE A 117 -3.86 10.03 -2.29
N PRO A 118 -4.46 8.83 -2.42
CA PRO A 118 -5.91 8.68 -2.46
C PRO A 118 -6.61 9.33 -1.24
N TRP A 119 -6.09 9.12 -0.02
CA TRP A 119 -6.67 9.66 1.22
C TRP A 119 -6.54 11.19 1.37
N GLU A 120 -5.61 11.83 0.65
CA GLU A 120 -5.46 13.29 0.67
C GLU A 120 -6.55 14.01 -0.16
N ARG A 121 -7.34 13.28 -0.95
CA ARG A 121 -8.41 13.85 -1.79
C ARG A 121 -9.75 13.91 -1.10
N PHE A 122 -10.02 12.91 -0.25
CA PHE A 122 -11.31 12.75 0.41
C PHE A 122 -11.35 13.41 1.80
N ASN A 123 -10.20 13.86 2.31
CA ASN A 123 -10.07 14.64 3.54
C ASN A 123 -9.91 16.16 3.29
N ALA A 124 -10.12 16.62 2.05
CA ALA A 124 -9.97 18.03 1.64
C ALA A 124 -11.31 18.76 1.54
#